data_AF-R7LDW2-F1
#
_entry.id   AF-R7LDW2-F1
#
_cell.length_a   1.000
_cell.length_b   1.000
_cell.length_c   1.000
_cell.angle_alpha   90.00
_cell.angle_beta   90.00
_cell.angle_gamma   90.00
#
_symmetry.space_group_name_H-M   'P 1'
#
loop_
_entity.id
_entity.type
_entity.pdbx_description
1 polymer ?
#
loop_
_entity_poly.entity_id
_entity_poly.type
_entity_poly.pdbx_seq_one_letter_code
_entity_poly.pdbx_strand_id
1 'polypeptide(L)'
;MQFFVSTVVFKDEGVRYHEHDFLGTTLWSTDTNGNLVKDYQDTTIFGEGSIQKDRSARFTGKPYDEDLQAYVFPYRNYDASTARWRASDTAGYSGGPNQHFYAGTPTLGLDILGTLYCYYHDGNEIITIQMSIILLMDR
;
A
#
# COMPACT_ATOMS: atom_id res chain seq x y z
N MET A 1 10.98 16.58 -10.05
CA MET A 1 11.82 15.39 -9.90
C MET A 1 11.03 14.41 -9.06
N GLN A 2 10.59 13.30 -9.64
CA GLN A 2 9.83 12.27 -8.93
C GLN A 2 10.84 11.29 -8.34
N PHE A 3 10.89 11.19 -7.02
CA PHE A 3 11.71 10.20 -6.33
C PHE A 3 10.93 8.88 -6.37
N PHE A 4 11.47 7.87 -7.03
CA PHE A 4 10.95 6.51 -6.95
C PHE A 4 11.72 5.77 -5.86
N VAL A 5 11.00 5.07 -5.00
CA VAL A 5 11.61 4.18 -4.01
C VAL A 5 11.52 2.77 -4.58
N SER A 6 12.67 2.18 -4.89
CA SER A 6 12.72 0.81 -5.41
C SER A 6 12.77 -0.20 -4.25
N THR A 7 11.95 -1.24 -4.30
CA THR A 7 12.07 -2.39 -3.38
C THR A 7 12.72 -3.57 -4.09
N VAL A 8 13.70 -4.20 -3.43
CA VAL A 8 14.36 -5.40 -3.94
C VAL A 8 13.54 -6.63 -3.55
N VAL A 9 13.20 -7.46 -4.53
CA VAL A 9 12.48 -8.72 -4.35
C VAL A 9 13.37 -9.86 -4.82
N PHE A 10 13.61 -10.82 -3.94
CA PHE A 10 14.32 -12.06 -4.27
C PHE A 10 13.30 -13.12 -4.69
N LYS A 11 13.43 -13.65 -5.91
CA LYS A 11 12.65 -14.78 -6.40
C LYS A 11 13.60 -15.91 -6.81
N ASP A 12 13.08 -17.13 -6.93
CA ASP A 12 13.85 -18.30 -7.37
C ASP A 12 14.48 -18.09 -8.77
N GLU A 13 13.82 -17.28 -9.59
CA GLU A 13 14.24 -16.87 -10.94
C GLU A 13 15.22 -15.67 -10.97
N GLY A 14 15.56 -15.09 -9.81
CA GLY A 14 16.49 -13.98 -9.67
C GLY A 14 15.94 -12.77 -8.91
N VAL A 15 16.71 -11.68 -8.91
CA VAL A 15 16.35 -10.42 -8.25
C VAL A 15 15.49 -9.55 -9.16
N ARG A 16 14.46 -8.93 -8.59
CA ARG A 16 13.63 -7.91 -9.26
C ARG A 16 13.60 -6.64 -8.44
N TYR A 17 13.48 -5.50 -9.11
CA TYR A 17 13.26 -4.20 -8.48
C TYR A 17 11.82 -3.77 -8.75
N HIS A 18 11.11 -3.36 -7.70
CA HIS A 18 9.75 -2.85 -7.79
C HIS A 18 9.79 -1.34 -7.62
N GLU A 19 9.28 -0.61 -8.61
CA GLU A 19 9.10 0.84 -8.50
C GLU A 19 7.70 1.16 -7.98
N HIS A 20 7.64 2.11 -7.05
CA HIS A 20 6.39 2.47 -6.38
C HIS A 20 6.01 3.94 -6.58
N ASP A 21 4.73 4.24 -6.46
CA ASP A 21 4.24 5.60 -6.30
C ASP A 21 4.52 6.14 -4.88
N PHE A 22 4.09 7.38 -4.62
CA PHE A 22 4.29 8.04 -3.33
C PHE A 22 3.48 7.42 -2.18
N LEU A 23 2.47 6.59 -2.47
CA LEU A 23 1.69 5.84 -1.48
C LEU A 23 2.29 4.45 -1.21
N GLY A 24 3.29 4.02 -1.99
CA GLY A 24 3.87 2.68 -1.93
C GLY A 24 3.11 1.63 -2.76
N THR A 25 2.32 2.06 -3.76
CA THR A 25 1.71 1.16 -4.74
C THR A 25 2.73 0.81 -5.82
N THR A 26 2.94 -0.49 -6.07
CA THR A 26 3.84 -0.97 -7.11
C THR A 26 3.28 -0.66 -8.49
N LEU A 27 4.04 0.11 -9.27
CA LEU A 27 3.65 0.52 -10.62
C LEU A 27 4.21 -0.43 -11.68
N TRP A 28 5.47 -0.84 -11.54
CA TRP A 28 6.12 -1.80 -12.43
C TRP A 28 7.31 -2.49 -11.76
N SER A 29 7.84 -3.51 -12.42
CA SER A 29 9.02 -4.25 -11.97
C SER A 29 10.07 -4.37 -13.07
N THR A 30 11.35 -4.25 -12.71
CA THR A 30 12.49 -4.43 -13.60
C THR A 30 13.41 -5.56 -13.15
N ASP A 31 14.16 -6.12 -14.10
CA ASP A 31 15.26 -7.06 -13.82
C ASP A 31 16.54 -6.31 -13.40
N THR A 32 17.62 -7.06 -13.15
CA THR A 32 18.92 -6.47 -12.78
C THR A 32 19.60 -5.66 -13.88
N ASN A 33 19.13 -5.77 -15.12
CA ASN A 33 19.63 -5.04 -16.27
C ASN A 33 18.76 -3.81 -16.60
N GLY A 34 17.69 -3.57 -15.82
CA GLY A 34 16.74 -2.47 -16.04
C GLY A 34 15.66 -2.76 -17.08
N ASN A 35 15.53 -4.00 -17.56
CA ASN A 35 14.45 -4.37 -18.48
C ASN A 35 13.14 -4.50 -17.72
N LEU A 36 12.05 -4.02 -18.31
CA LEU A 36 10.70 -4.17 -17.78
C LEU A 36 10.29 -5.65 -17.76
N VAL A 37 9.93 -6.16 -16.58
CA VAL A 37 9.49 -7.55 -16.36
C VAL A 37 7.99 -7.63 -16.18
N LYS A 38 7.41 -6.67 -15.44
CA LYS A 38 5.97 -6.59 -15.18
C LYS A 38 5.51 -5.14 -15.15
N ASP A 39 4.31 -4.91 -15.64
CA ASP A 39 3.60 -3.63 -15.63
C ASP A 39 2.27 -3.82 -14.89
N TYR A 40 1.98 -2.92 -13.94
CA TYR A 40 0.77 -2.94 -13.11
C TYR A 40 -0.10 -1.70 -13.31
N GLN A 41 0.12 -0.92 -14.37
CA GLN A 41 -0.64 0.30 -14.65
C GLN A 41 -2.12 0.06 -14.99
N ASP A 42 -2.54 -1.18 -15.20
CA ASP A 42 -3.96 -1.56 -15.28
C ASP A 42 -4.66 -1.56 -13.90
N THR A 43 -3.91 -1.42 -12.81
CA THR A 43 -4.44 -1.36 -11.45
C THR A 43 -5.18 -0.04 -11.22
N THR A 44 -6.43 -0.15 -10.76
CA THR A 44 -7.25 1.01 -10.44
C THR A 44 -6.70 1.78 -9.23
N ILE A 45 -7.15 3.02 -9.07
CA ILE A 45 -6.82 3.83 -7.88
C ILE A 45 -7.25 3.18 -6.55
N PHE A 46 -8.12 2.18 -6.60
CA PHE A 46 -8.59 1.43 -5.43
C PHE A 46 -7.91 0.07 -5.25
N GLY A 47 -6.93 -0.27 -6.09
CA GLY A 47 -6.11 -1.47 -5.94
C GLY A 47 -6.67 -2.72 -6.62
N GLU A 48 -7.65 -2.61 -7.50
CA GLU A 48 -8.14 -3.74 -8.31
C GLU A 48 -7.34 -3.82 -9.61
N GLY A 49 -6.84 -5.00 -10.00
CA GLY A 49 -6.10 -5.17 -11.26
C GLY A 49 -5.08 -6.30 -11.22
N SER A 50 -4.10 -6.26 -12.14
CA SER A 50 -3.04 -7.28 -12.23
C SER A 50 -2.18 -7.39 -10.97
N ILE A 51 -2.09 -6.33 -10.17
CA ILE A 51 -1.29 -6.29 -8.93
C ILE A 51 -1.70 -7.39 -7.93
N GLN A 52 -2.98 -7.76 -7.88
CA GLN A 52 -3.51 -8.80 -6.98
C GLN A 52 -2.99 -10.19 -7.31
N LYS A 53 -2.50 -10.40 -8.54
CA LYS A 53 -1.99 -11.67 -9.05
C LYS A 53 -0.49 -11.86 -8.80
N ASP A 54 0.19 -10.86 -8.24
CA ASP A 54 1.60 -10.95 -7.86
C ASP A 54 1.78 -10.71 -6.36
N ARG A 55 2.09 -11.78 -5.62
CA ARG A 55 2.35 -11.75 -4.16
C ARG A 55 3.51 -10.83 -3.74
N SER A 56 4.40 -10.48 -4.67
CA SER A 56 5.49 -9.54 -4.41
C SER A 56 5.12 -8.07 -4.63
N ALA A 57 4.06 -7.79 -5.37
CA ALA A 57 3.58 -6.43 -5.58
C ALA A 57 2.76 -5.95 -4.36
N ARG A 58 2.63 -4.64 -4.20
CA ARG A 58 2.00 -4.01 -3.04
C ARG A 58 1.07 -2.90 -3.45
N PHE A 59 -0.12 -2.85 -2.84
CA PHE A 59 -1.01 -1.69 -2.93
C PHE A 59 -0.86 -0.89 -1.64
N THR A 60 -0.47 0.38 -1.75
CA THR A 60 -0.16 1.24 -0.59
C THR A 60 0.76 0.58 0.46
N GLY A 61 1.74 -0.20 -0.03
CA GLY A 61 2.67 -0.98 0.78
C GLY A 61 2.13 -2.29 1.36
N LYS A 62 0.85 -2.63 1.15
CA LYS A 62 0.22 -3.84 1.69
C LYS A 62 0.19 -5.01 0.70
N PRO A 63 0.42 -6.25 1.17
CA PRO A 63 0.29 -7.43 0.34
C PRO A 63 -1.18 -7.75 0.09
N TYR A 64 -1.45 -8.35 -1.07
CA TYR A 64 -2.71 -9.02 -1.35
C TYR A 64 -2.64 -10.48 -0.88
N ASP A 65 -3.67 -10.92 -0.19
CA ASP A 65 -3.87 -12.32 0.21
C ASP A 65 -4.98 -12.92 -0.66
N GLU A 66 -4.63 -13.96 -1.43
CA GLU A 66 -5.53 -14.62 -2.37
C GLU A 66 -6.61 -15.45 -1.67
N ASP A 67 -6.29 -16.05 -0.52
CA ASP A 67 -7.23 -16.87 0.25
C ASP A 67 -8.26 -15.99 0.96
N LEU A 68 -7.80 -14.84 1.46
CA LEU A 68 -8.68 -13.82 2.00
C LEU A 68 -9.35 -13.00 0.90
N GLN A 69 -8.87 -13.02 -0.34
CA GLN A 69 -9.28 -12.11 -1.41
C GLN A 69 -9.27 -10.63 -0.99
N ALA A 70 -8.25 -10.21 -0.24
CA ALA A 70 -8.19 -8.87 0.35
C ALA A 70 -6.75 -8.40 0.55
N TYR A 71 -6.57 -7.07 0.63
CA TYR A 71 -5.31 -6.50 1.13
C TYR A 71 -5.28 -6.54 2.65
N VAL A 72 -4.16 -7.02 3.19
CA VAL A 72 -3.99 -7.22 4.62
C VAL A 72 -3.36 -5.99 5.25
N PHE A 73 -4.13 -5.26 6.06
CA PHE A 73 -3.64 -4.20 6.93
C PHE A 73 -3.55 -4.74 8.37
N PRO A 74 -2.71 -4.13 9.24
CA PRO A 74 -2.52 -4.59 10.61
C PRO A 74 -3.81 -4.82 11.40
N TYR A 75 -4.84 -3.99 11.19
CA TYR A 75 -6.08 -4.07 11.96
C TYR A 75 -7.32 -4.45 11.15
N ARG A 76 -7.29 -4.34 9.82
CA ARG A 76 -8.44 -4.60 8.96
C ARG A 76 -8.02 -5.20 7.61
N ASN A 77 -8.94 -5.91 6.99
CA ASN A 77 -8.77 -6.36 5.61
C ASN A 77 -9.53 -5.42 4.67
N TYR A 78 -8.87 -5.00 3.60
CA TYR A 78 -9.43 -4.10 2.59
C TYR A 78 -9.81 -4.86 1.33
N ASP A 79 -11.04 -4.65 0.87
CA ASP A 79 -11.58 -5.22 -0.35
C ASP A 79 -11.54 -4.19 -1.47
N ALA A 80 -10.63 -4.40 -2.42
CA ALA A 80 -10.46 -3.49 -3.56
C ALA A 80 -11.63 -3.53 -4.56
N SER A 81 -12.31 -4.67 -4.72
CA SER A 81 -13.44 -4.81 -5.65
C SER A 81 -14.63 -3.94 -5.24
N THR A 82 -14.78 -3.73 -3.93
CA THR A 82 -15.84 -2.89 -3.36
C THR A 82 -15.34 -1.55 -2.85
N ALA A 83 -14.03 -1.30 -2.94
CA ALA A 83 -13.32 -0.15 -2.38
C ALA A 83 -13.65 0.14 -0.90
N ARG A 84 -13.73 -0.91 -0.06
CA ARG A 84 -14.20 -0.82 1.33
C ARG A 84 -13.42 -1.71 2.30
N TRP A 85 -13.42 -1.32 3.58
CA TRP A 85 -13.00 -2.21 4.66
C TRP A 85 -14.02 -3.33 4.89
N ARG A 86 -13.54 -4.56 5.11
CA ARG A 86 -14.40 -5.71 5.41
C ARG A 86 -14.89 -5.77 6.84
N ALA A 87 -14.21 -5.07 7.74
CA ALA A 87 -14.59 -4.94 9.14
C ALA A 87 -14.85 -3.46 9.47
N SER A 88 -15.77 -3.23 10.40
CA SER A 88 -16.00 -1.90 10.96
C SER A 88 -14.73 -1.40 11.66
N ASP A 89 -14.54 -0.07 11.67
CA ASP A 89 -13.38 0.56 12.29
C ASP A 89 -13.26 0.24 13.78
N THR A 90 -12.13 -0.34 14.18
CA THR A 90 -11.86 -0.70 15.59
C THR A 90 -11.62 0.53 16.46
N ALA A 91 -11.29 1.68 15.86
CA ALA A 91 -11.22 2.97 16.56
C ALA A 91 -12.60 3.65 16.73
N GLY A 92 -13.68 3.02 16.25
CA GLY A 92 -15.06 3.49 16.43
C GLY A 92 -15.47 4.53 15.38
N TYR A 93 -15.80 5.75 15.82
CA TYR A 93 -16.26 6.86 14.95
C TYR A 93 -15.19 7.95 14.76
N SER A 94 -13.95 7.71 15.19
CA SER A 94 -12.84 8.65 15.00
C SER A 94 -12.57 8.96 13.52
N GLY A 95 -12.80 7.99 12.62
CA GLY A 95 -12.74 8.14 11.17
C GLY A 95 -14.03 8.64 10.50
N GLY A 96 -15.03 9.05 11.29
CA GLY A 96 -16.33 9.51 10.81
C GLY A 96 -17.46 8.45 10.89
N PRO A 97 -18.68 8.78 10.43
CA PRO A 97 -19.84 7.89 10.57
C PRO A 97 -19.78 6.65 9.68
N ASN A 98 -18.98 6.68 8.59
CA ASN A 98 -18.83 5.53 7.69
C ASN A 98 -17.66 4.65 8.11
N GLN A 99 -17.95 3.57 8.84
CA GLN A 99 -16.96 2.66 9.38
C GLN A 99 -16.29 1.73 8.36
N HIS A 100 -16.72 1.76 7.10
CA HIS A 100 -16.20 0.93 6.01
C HIS A 100 -15.47 1.73 4.93
N PHE A 101 -15.30 3.03 5.13
CA PHE A 101 -14.66 3.92 4.17
C PHE A 101 -13.14 3.73 4.14
N TYR A 102 -12.58 3.51 2.95
CA TYR A 102 -11.13 3.48 2.74
C TYR A 102 -10.61 4.85 2.32
N ALA A 103 -9.61 5.35 3.05
CA ALA A 103 -8.96 6.62 2.81
C ALA A 103 -7.62 6.46 2.07
N GLY A 104 -7.68 5.98 0.83
CA GLY A 104 -6.52 5.91 -0.07
C GLY A 104 -6.54 7.00 -1.12
N THR A 105 -6.80 8.25 -0.73
CA THR A 105 -6.88 9.37 -1.69
C THR A 105 -5.63 10.25 -1.59
N PRO A 106 -4.87 10.42 -2.70
CA PRO A 106 -3.63 11.22 -2.77
C PRO A 106 -3.67 12.59 -2.10
N THR A 107 -4.84 13.23 -2.14
CA THR A 107 -5.08 14.61 -1.70
C THR A 107 -5.54 14.72 -0.26
N LEU A 108 -5.85 13.60 0.37
CA LEU A 108 -6.74 13.56 1.53
C LEU A 108 -6.09 12.81 2.69
N GLY A 109 -5.33 11.75 2.44
CA GLY A 109 -4.61 10.98 3.47
C GLY A 109 -4.33 9.54 3.06
N LEU A 110 -3.55 8.82 3.88
CA LEU A 110 -3.30 7.39 3.74
C LEU A 110 -3.66 6.66 5.05
N ASP A 111 -4.53 5.66 5.01
CA ASP A 111 -4.80 4.81 6.18
C ASP A 111 -3.72 3.71 6.31
N ILE A 112 -2.59 4.07 6.92
CA ILE A 112 -1.41 3.20 7.00
C ILE A 112 -1.69 1.92 7.81
N LEU A 113 -2.52 2.01 8.85
CA LEU A 113 -2.76 0.94 9.82
C LEU A 113 -4.10 0.23 9.62
N GLY A 114 -5.04 0.84 8.91
CA GLY A 114 -6.43 0.40 8.85
C GLY A 114 -7.24 0.85 10.06
N THR A 115 -6.94 2.00 10.66
CA THR A 115 -7.65 2.55 11.86
C THR A 115 -7.56 4.06 12.00
N LEU A 116 -6.61 4.71 11.33
CA LEU A 116 -6.34 6.13 11.57
C LEU A 116 -6.01 6.83 10.26
N TYR A 117 -6.85 7.80 9.96
CA TYR A 117 -6.71 8.73 8.85
C TYR A 117 -5.64 9.78 9.20
N CYS A 118 -4.54 9.87 8.44
CA CYS A 118 -3.59 10.97 8.56
C CYS A 118 -3.98 12.12 7.62
N TYR A 119 -4.24 13.32 8.17
CA TYR A 119 -4.50 14.52 7.38
C TYR A 119 -3.17 15.22 7.03
N TYR A 120 -3.01 15.62 5.76
CA TYR A 120 -2.03 16.64 5.41
C TYR A 120 -2.59 18.00 5.80
N HIS A 121 -2.06 18.62 6.86
CA HIS A 121 -2.32 20.03 7.16
C HIS A 121 -1.27 20.90 6.46
N ASP A 122 -1.72 21.77 5.56
CA ASP A 122 -0.90 22.64 4.72
C ASP A 122 -0.38 23.87 5.51
N GLY A 123 0.30 23.61 6.61
CA GLY A 123 0.74 24.62 7.58
C GLY A 123 2.21 24.49 7.94
N ASN A 124 3.10 24.83 7.00
CA ASN A 124 4.47 25.35 7.18
C ASN A 124 5.45 24.73 8.22
N GLU A 125 5.21 23.55 8.78
CA GLU A 125 6.23 22.82 9.54
C GLU A 125 6.41 21.43 8.95
N ILE A 126 7.64 21.14 8.50
CA ILE A 126 8.06 19.81 8.09
C ILE A 126 7.95 18.91 9.34
N ILE A 127 6.84 18.17 9.45
CA ILE A 127 6.69 17.15 10.48
C ILE A 127 7.62 16.00 10.11
N THR A 128 8.81 16.01 10.71
CA THR A 128 9.69 14.84 10.76
C THR A 128 8.99 13.78 11.60
N ILE A 129 8.34 12.82 10.95
CA ILE A 129 7.86 11.63 11.65
C ILE A 129 9.09 10.77 11.94
N GLN A 130 9.59 10.79 13.18
CA GLN A 130 10.52 9.76 13.65
C GLN A 130 9.78 8.42 13.64
N MET A 131 9.96 7.64 12.57
CA MET A 131 9.68 6.22 12.59
C MET A 131 10.81 5.52 13.35
N SER A 132 10.56 5.16 14.61
CA SER A 132 11.32 4.10 15.27
C SER A 132 11.01 2.80 14.56
N ILE A 133 11.79 2.46 13.55
CA ILE A 133 11.73 1.16 12.88
C ILE A 133 12.25 0.11 13.86
N ILE A 134 11.34 -0.52 14.62
CA ILE A 134 11.68 -1.80 15.26
C ILE A 134 11.60 -2.83 14.15
N LEU A 135 12.76 -3.10 13.55
CA LEU A 135 12.99 -4.31 12.75
C LEU A 135 12.78 -5.51 13.67
N LEU A 136 11.57 -6.09 13.67
CA LEU A 136 11.37 -7.48 14.03
C LEU A 136 11.82 -8.31 12.82
N MET A 137 13.13 -8.51 12.72
CA MET A 137 13.67 -9.72 12.10
C MET A 137 13.33 -10.86 13.05
N ASP A 138 12.32 -11.65 12.69
CA ASP A 138 12.14 -12.96 13.31
C ASP A 138 13.28 -13.87 12.85
N ARG A 139 13.75 -14.72 13.77
CA ARG A 139 14.90 -15.61 13.59
C ARG A 139 14.59 -16.79 12.68
#